data_AF-A0A6N7IRP2-F1
#
_entry.id   AF-A0A6N7IRP2-F1
#
_cell.length_a   1.000
_cell.length_b   1.000
_cell.length_c   1.000
_cell.angle_alpha   90.00
_cell.angle_beta   90.00
_cell.angle_gamma   90.00
#
_symmetry.space_group_name_H-M   'P 1'
#
loop_
_entity.id
_entity.type
_entity.pdbx_description
1 polymer ?
#
loop_
_entity_poly.entity_id
_entity_poly.type
_entity_poly.pdbx_seq_one_letter_code
_entity_poly.pdbx_strand_id
1 'polypeptide(L)'
;MWIAVDVDNTVANTNLELVRMFKISLKKYPAPEVPPEFFYGSEGMQLFQKAEPFPRAAETLKTLAELGYRIAYISSRPGDALFLTVRWLQKHGFPADQVLCGLDRRGKVEVATKELQVVAVFEDDPVLAAALLNKVPALWLKDWPYNRKLPAGKGARWNAGRVIRFRAWGEVEKAVVTSNPDLAAITRGKGERE
;
A
#
# COMPACT_ATOMS: atom_id res chain seq x y z
N MET A 1 -12.02 -12.39 5.04
CA MET A 1 -10.70 -12.64 4.40
C MET A 1 -9.80 -11.44 4.67
N TRP A 2 -8.48 -11.62 4.75
CA TRP A 2 -7.55 -10.52 5.04
C TRP A 2 -6.96 -9.89 3.79
N ILE A 3 -6.80 -8.57 3.81
CA ILE A 3 -6.01 -7.77 2.86
C ILE A 3 -4.88 -7.11 3.64
N ALA A 4 -3.65 -7.26 3.16
CA ALA A 4 -2.49 -6.54 3.68
C ALA A 4 -2.26 -5.26 2.86
N VAL A 5 -1.95 -4.16 3.54
CA VAL A 5 -1.72 -2.85 2.91
C VAL A 5 -0.43 -2.28 3.48
N ASP A 6 0.54 -2.01 2.62
CA ASP A 6 1.68 -1.19 3.02
C ASP A 6 1.28 0.27 3.22
N VAL A 7 2.00 0.98 4.09
CA VAL A 7 1.68 2.37 4.44
C VAL A 7 2.36 3.35 3.51
N ASP A 8 3.68 3.31 3.44
CA ASP A 8 4.51 4.36 2.84
C ASP A 8 4.59 4.17 1.33
N ASN A 9 4.32 5.23 0.57
CA ASN A 9 4.22 5.21 -0.89
C ASN A 9 3.15 4.30 -1.48
N THR A 10 2.35 3.63 -0.64
CA THR A 10 1.18 2.85 -1.01
C THR A 10 -0.12 3.59 -0.67
N VAL A 11 -0.33 3.99 0.59
CA VAL A 11 -1.45 4.84 1.01
C VAL A 11 -1.03 6.24 1.45
N ALA A 12 0.16 6.41 2.01
CA ALA A 12 0.74 7.70 2.40
C ALA A 12 1.81 8.14 1.41
N ASN A 13 1.82 9.40 0.95
CA ASN A 13 2.79 9.86 -0.04
C ASN A 13 4.10 10.34 0.58
N THR A 14 4.85 9.44 1.21
CA THR A 14 6.14 9.77 1.86
C THR A 14 7.22 10.17 0.86
N ASN A 15 7.20 9.65 -0.37
CA ASN A 15 8.10 10.06 -1.45
C ASN A 15 7.99 11.55 -1.75
N LEU A 16 6.80 12.15 -1.69
CA LEU A 16 6.64 13.60 -1.89
C LEU A 16 7.42 14.39 -0.83
N GLU A 17 7.34 13.96 0.43
CA GLU A 17 8.07 14.58 1.54
C GLU A 17 9.58 14.35 1.42
N LEU A 18 10.02 13.15 1.03
CA LEU A 18 11.44 12.86 0.78
C LEU A 18 12.00 13.67 -0.40
N VAL A 19 11.21 13.89 -1.47
CA VAL A 19 11.61 14.77 -2.58
C VAL A 19 11.79 16.20 -2.10
N ARG A 20 10.92 16.69 -1.21
CA ARG A 20 11.02 18.05 -0.65
C ARG A 20 12.25 18.22 0.23
N MET A 21 12.58 17.23 1.05
CA MET A 21 13.68 17.33 2.03
C MET A 21 15.04 16.97 1.43
N PHE A 22 15.12 15.85 0.70
CA PHE A 22 16.38 15.28 0.22
C PHE A 22 16.56 15.37 -1.29
N LYS A 23 15.55 15.84 -2.04
CA LYS A 23 15.57 15.90 -3.51
C LYS A 23 15.86 14.53 -4.16
N ILE A 24 15.29 13.48 -3.56
CA ILE A 24 15.52 12.09 -3.99
C ILE A 24 15.12 11.84 -5.45
N SER A 25 15.76 10.86 -6.06
CA SER A 25 15.34 10.33 -7.36
C SER A 25 14.32 9.20 -7.20
N LEU A 26 13.12 9.37 -7.75
CA LEU A 26 12.09 8.31 -7.78
C LEU A 26 12.41 7.15 -8.74
N LYS A 27 13.61 7.13 -9.35
CA LYS A 27 14.07 6.04 -10.23
C LYS A 27 14.91 5.00 -9.49
N LYS A 28 15.37 5.29 -8.28
CA LYS A 28 16.18 4.39 -7.44
C LYS A 28 15.41 4.04 -6.18
N TYR A 29 15.54 2.78 -5.76
CA TYR A 29 14.91 2.28 -4.54
C TYR A 29 15.84 1.27 -3.84
N PRO A 30 16.10 1.42 -2.53
CA PRO A 30 15.77 2.60 -1.72
C PRO A 30 16.45 3.86 -2.27
N ALA A 31 15.97 5.04 -1.88
CA ALA A 31 16.60 6.30 -2.27
C ALA A 31 17.96 6.44 -1.56
N PRO A 32 19.10 6.43 -2.27
CA PRO A 32 20.43 6.45 -1.65
C PRO A 32 20.74 7.77 -0.95
N GLU A 33 20.00 8.83 -1.25
CA GLU A 33 20.17 10.15 -0.63
C GLU A 33 19.60 10.21 0.80
N VAL A 34 18.80 9.22 1.21
CA VAL A 34 18.15 9.19 2.53
C VAL A 34 18.93 8.24 3.44
N PRO A 35 19.53 8.73 4.54
CA PRO A 35 20.21 7.86 5.49
C PRO A 35 19.22 6.90 6.17
N PRO A 36 19.52 5.60 6.34
CA PRO A 36 18.58 4.65 6.95
C PRO A 36 18.11 5.04 8.36
N GLU A 37 18.98 5.67 9.14
CA GLU A 37 18.72 6.16 10.50
C GLU A 37 17.73 7.33 10.54
N PHE A 38 17.51 8.03 9.41
CA PHE A 38 16.60 9.17 9.31
C PHE A 38 15.20 8.84 9.85
N PHE A 39 14.70 7.66 9.52
CA PHE A 39 13.34 7.23 9.88
C PHE A 39 13.15 6.99 11.38
N TYR A 40 14.24 6.79 12.12
CA TYR A 40 14.23 6.59 13.58
C TYR A 40 14.36 7.91 14.35
N GLY A 41 14.71 9.00 13.65
CA GLY A 41 14.82 10.33 14.23
C GLY A 41 13.49 11.07 14.30
N SER A 42 13.48 12.19 15.03
CA SER A 42 12.31 13.08 15.13
C SER A 42 11.85 13.62 13.76
N GLU A 43 12.79 13.89 12.85
CA GLU A 43 12.46 14.35 11.49
C GLU A 43 11.76 13.27 10.67
N GLY A 44 12.19 12.00 10.79
CA GLY A 44 11.50 10.86 10.18
C GLY A 44 10.08 10.69 10.70
N MET A 45 9.88 10.82 12.02
CA MET A 45 8.56 10.79 12.64
C MET A 45 7.67 11.95 12.15
N GLN A 46 8.23 13.16 12.02
CA GLN A 46 7.51 14.29 11.45
C GLN A 46 7.13 14.07 9.98
N LEU A 47 8.01 13.44 9.18
CA LEU A 47 7.67 13.07 7.81
C LEU A 47 6.48 12.11 7.77
N PHE A 48 6.46 11.07 8.62
CA PHE A 48 5.34 10.12 8.66
C PHE A 48 4.02 10.81 9.04
N GLN A 49 4.07 11.83 9.90
CA GLN A 49 2.90 12.61 10.29
C GLN A 49 2.39 13.56 9.19
N LYS A 50 3.32 14.16 8.44
CA LYS A 50 3.05 15.16 7.40
C LYS A 50 2.63 14.56 6.06
N ALA A 51 3.05 13.33 5.77
CA ALA A 51 2.70 12.66 4.52
C ALA A 51 1.18 12.57 4.37
N GLU A 52 0.65 13.18 3.30
CA GLU A 52 -0.79 13.13 3.01
C GLU A 52 -1.16 11.80 2.34
N PRO A 53 -2.39 11.30 2.56
CA PRO A 53 -2.86 10.10 1.89
C PRO A 53 -3.00 10.32 0.39
N PHE A 54 -2.86 9.26 -0.40
CA PHE A 54 -3.27 9.31 -1.79
C PHE A 54 -4.79 9.48 -1.89
N PRO A 55 -5.29 10.34 -2.81
CA PRO A 55 -6.73 10.51 -3.02
C PRO A 55 -7.43 9.18 -3.28
N ARG A 56 -8.63 9.00 -2.71
CA ARG A 56 -9.46 7.78 -2.78
C ARG A 56 -8.93 6.56 -2.02
N ALA A 57 -7.73 6.61 -1.42
CA ALA A 57 -7.17 5.43 -0.75
C ALA A 57 -8.03 4.96 0.44
N ALA A 58 -8.42 5.90 1.30
CA ALA A 58 -9.24 5.59 2.48
C ALA A 58 -10.63 5.10 2.07
N GLU A 59 -11.27 5.76 1.10
CA GLU A 59 -12.59 5.41 0.59
C GLU A 59 -12.61 4.03 -0.07
N THR A 60 -11.62 3.71 -0.91
CA THR A 60 -11.49 2.39 -1.53
C THR A 60 -11.31 1.30 -0.49
N LEU A 61 -10.47 1.51 0.52
CA LEU A 61 -10.25 0.54 1.59
C LEU A 61 -11.48 0.40 2.50
N LYS A 62 -12.27 1.45 2.71
CA LYS A 62 -13.58 1.36 3.38
C LYS A 62 -14.54 0.51 2.58
N THR A 63 -14.67 0.73 1.28
CA THR A 63 -15.52 -0.09 0.40
C THR A 63 -15.11 -1.57 0.49
N LEU A 64 -13.81 -1.87 0.49
CA LEU A 64 -13.33 -3.24 0.71
C LEU A 64 -13.71 -3.77 2.11
N ALA A 65 -13.61 -2.97 3.15
CA ALA A 65 -14.03 -3.36 4.49
C ALA A 65 -15.55 -3.64 4.56
N GLU A 66 -16.38 -2.80 3.94
CA GLU A 66 -17.84 -2.96 3.84
C GLU A 66 -18.23 -4.23 3.06
N LEU A 67 -17.39 -4.67 2.13
CA LEU A 67 -17.52 -5.95 1.43
C LEU A 67 -17.11 -7.17 2.29
N GLY A 68 -16.71 -6.96 3.55
CA GLY A 68 -16.36 -8.03 4.49
C GLY A 68 -14.89 -8.44 4.48
N TYR A 69 -14.01 -7.67 3.82
CA TYR A 69 -12.57 -7.85 3.97
C TYR A 69 -12.07 -7.21 5.26
N ARG A 70 -11.11 -7.86 5.93
CA ARG A 70 -10.40 -7.31 7.08
C ARG A 70 -9.11 -6.66 6.60
N ILE A 71 -8.80 -5.46 7.09
CA ILE A 71 -7.68 -4.64 6.60
C ILE A 71 -6.56 -4.63 7.63
N ALA A 72 -5.41 -5.19 7.26
CA ALA A 72 -4.19 -5.15 8.04
C ALA A 72 -3.16 -4.22 7.38
N TYR A 73 -2.64 -3.24 8.13
CA TYR A 73 -1.49 -2.44 7.70
C TYR A 73 -0.21 -3.09 8.18
N ILE A 74 0.69 -3.42 7.25
CA ILE A 74 2.00 -4.00 7.56
C ILE A 74 3.09 -3.07 7.03
N SER A 75 3.95 -2.56 7.91
CA SER A 75 4.87 -1.48 7.55
C SER A 75 6.29 -1.73 8.06
N SER A 76 7.26 -1.29 7.26
CA SER A 76 8.68 -1.23 7.62
C SER A 76 9.07 0.02 8.41
N ARG A 77 8.10 0.89 8.74
CA ARG A 77 8.34 1.98 9.70
C ARG A 77 8.93 1.41 10.99
N PRO A 78 9.78 2.17 11.70
CA PRO A 78 10.26 1.79 13.03
C PRO A 78 9.11 1.39 13.97
N GLY A 79 9.36 0.43 14.87
CA GLY A 79 8.31 -0.10 15.76
C GLY A 79 7.71 0.96 16.71
N ASP A 80 8.51 1.94 17.13
CA ASP A 80 8.09 3.10 17.92
C ASP A 80 7.18 4.08 17.13
N ALA A 81 7.16 4.00 15.80
CA ALA A 81 6.22 4.73 14.96
C ALA A 81 4.80 4.11 14.94
N LEU A 82 4.55 2.99 15.63
CA LEU A 82 3.26 2.30 15.63
C LEU A 82 2.12 3.22 16.09
N PHE A 83 2.29 3.88 17.24
CA PHE A 83 1.27 4.79 17.78
C PHE A 83 0.96 5.92 16.79
N LEU A 84 2.02 6.53 16.22
CA LEU A 84 1.89 7.58 15.22
C LEU A 84 1.12 7.09 13.99
N THR A 85 1.46 5.91 13.49
CA THR A 85 0.84 5.31 12.30
C THR A 85 -0.64 5.02 12.53
N VAL A 86 -1.01 4.47 13.68
CA VAL A 86 -2.42 4.26 14.06
C VAL A 86 -3.18 5.59 14.10
N ARG A 87 -2.61 6.63 14.73
CA ARG A 87 -3.26 7.95 14.80
C ARG A 87 -3.39 8.60 13.43
N TRP A 88 -2.40 8.42 12.55
CA TRP A 88 -2.47 8.89 11.17
C TRP A 88 -3.60 8.19 10.40
N LEU A 89 -3.69 6.85 10.47
CA LEU A 89 -4.76 6.08 9.85
C LEU A 89 -6.15 6.53 10.33
N GLN A 90 -6.32 6.70 11.64
CA GLN A 90 -7.57 7.20 12.23
C GLN A 90 -7.92 8.61 11.76
N LYS A 91 -6.95 9.53 11.80
CA LYS A 91 -7.13 10.94 11.38
C LYS A 91 -7.62 11.03 9.93
N HIS A 92 -7.05 10.21 9.05
CA HIS A 92 -7.40 10.18 7.62
C HIS A 92 -8.54 9.21 7.30
N GLY A 93 -9.18 8.63 8.33
CA GLY A 93 -10.39 7.82 8.19
C GLY A 93 -10.16 6.45 7.59
N PHE A 94 -8.97 5.87 7.64
CA PHE A 94 -8.72 4.52 7.12
C PHE A 94 -9.37 3.45 8.03
N PRO A 95 -10.00 2.41 7.47
CA PRO A 95 -10.39 1.24 8.24
C PRO A 95 -9.14 0.44 8.59
N ALA A 96 -9.04 -0.03 9.85
CA ALA A 96 -7.90 -0.82 10.31
C ALA A 96 -8.36 -1.87 11.34
N ASP A 97 -8.26 -3.14 10.97
CA ASP A 97 -8.44 -4.28 11.88
C ASP A 97 -7.14 -4.58 12.63
N GLN A 98 -5.99 -4.37 11.98
CA GLN A 98 -4.67 -4.64 12.54
C GLN A 98 -3.64 -3.67 11.96
N VAL A 99 -2.68 -3.22 12.79
CA VAL A 99 -1.56 -2.38 12.36
C VAL A 99 -0.28 -2.95 12.96
N LEU A 100 0.70 -3.22 12.10
CA LEU A 100 1.99 -3.79 12.46
C LEU A 100 3.11 -2.90 11.88
N CYS A 101 4.00 -2.43 12.74
CA CYS A 101 5.22 -1.71 12.38
C CYS A 101 6.45 -2.47 12.89
N GLY A 102 7.64 -2.09 12.41
CA GLY A 102 8.91 -2.74 12.75
C GLY A 102 9.16 -4.01 11.95
N LEU A 103 8.43 -4.25 10.86
CA LEU A 103 8.58 -5.44 10.03
C LEU A 103 9.60 -5.20 8.93
N ASP A 104 10.64 -6.03 8.84
CA ASP A 104 11.46 -6.07 7.64
C ASP A 104 10.72 -6.77 6.47
N ARG A 105 11.34 -6.82 5.29
CA ARG A 105 10.73 -7.49 4.12
C ARG A 105 10.36 -8.95 4.39
N ARG A 106 11.17 -9.68 5.16
CA ARG A 106 10.92 -11.09 5.46
C ARG A 106 9.73 -11.23 6.41
N GLY A 107 9.68 -10.40 7.45
CA GLY A 107 8.57 -10.32 8.39
C GLY A 107 7.26 -9.95 7.69
N LYS A 108 7.27 -8.96 6.79
CA LYS A 108 6.09 -8.61 5.97
C LYS A 108 5.60 -9.80 5.12
N VAL A 109 6.50 -10.57 4.50
CA VAL A 109 6.13 -11.80 3.77
C VAL A 109 5.54 -12.86 4.70
N GLU A 110 6.15 -13.10 5.85
CA GLU A 110 5.70 -14.09 6.83
C GLU A 110 4.30 -13.76 7.36
N VAL A 111 4.09 -12.53 7.82
CA VAL A 111 2.79 -12.02 8.27
C VAL A 111 1.74 -12.17 7.16
N ALA A 112 2.04 -11.71 5.94
CA ALA A 112 1.08 -11.74 4.84
C ALA A 112 0.69 -13.18 4.44
N THR A 113 1.66 -14.10 4.37
CA THR A 113 1.46 -15.43 3.75
C THR A 113 1.13 -16.54 4.75
N LYS A 114 1.57 -16.43 6.00
CA LYS A 114 1.39 -17.48 7.02
C LYS A 114 0.45 -17.08 8.14
N GLU A 115 0.62 -15.89 8.71
CA GLU A 115 -0.15 -15.47 9.87
C GLU A 115 -1.56 -15.00 9.47
N LEU A 116 -1.64 -14.11 8.48
CA LEU A 116 -2.91 -13.58 7.99
C LEU A 116 -3.49 -14.36 6.81
N GLN A 117 -2.63 -15.06 6.07
CA GLN A 117 -2.98 -15.78 4.84
C GLN A 117 -3.82 -14.91 3.89
N VAL A 118 -3.30 -13.72 3.58
CA VAL A 118 -4.04 -12.67 2.88
C VAL A 118 -4.44 -13.09 1.47
N VAL A 119 -5.59 -12.58 1.04
CA VAL A 119 -6.07 -12.78 -0.34
C VAL A 119 -5.57 -11.71 -1.30
N ALA A 120 -5.17 -10.54 -0.78
CA ALA A 120 -4.55 -9.47 -1.55
C ALA A 120 -3.49 -8.73 -0.72
N VAL A 121 -2.46 -8.22 -1.39
CA VAL A 121 -1.48 -7.28 -0.83
C VAL A 121 -1.43 -6.02 -1.68
N PHE A 122 -1.45 -4.84 -1.06
CA PHE A 122 -1.11 -3.56 -1.68
C PHE A 122 0.29 -3.14 -1.25
N GLU A 123 1.18 -2.90 -2.22
CA GLU A 123 2.61 -2.70 -1.96
C GLU A 123 3.25 -1.81 -3.04
N ASP A 124 4.37 -1.17 -2.73
CA ASP A 124 5.16 -0.40 -3.69
C ASP A 124 6.63 -0.88 -3.81
N ASP A 125 7.19 -1.47 -2.73
CA ASP A 125 8.57 -1.94 -2.68
C ASP A 125 8.80 -3.05 -3.73
N PRO A 126 9.69 -2.84 -4.72
CA PRO A 126 9.89 -3.81 -5.79
C PRO A 126 10.50 -5.14 -5.31
N VAL A 127 11.35 -5.13 -4.29
CA VAL A 127 11.98 -6.35 -3.77
C VAL A 127 10.94 -7.19 -3.03
N LEU A 128 10.10 -6.55 -2.21
CA LEU A 128 9.02 -7.23 -1.50
C LEU A 128 7.92 -7.73 -2.46
N ALA A 129 7.52 -6.90 -3.42
CA ALA A 129 6.58 -7.28 -4.47
C ALA A 129 7.05 -8.54 -5.22
N ALA A 130 8.33 -8.61 -5.60
CA ALA A 130 8.90 -9.79 -6.24
C ALA A 130 8.85 -11.04 -5.34
N ALA A 131 9.07 -10.89 -4.03
CA ALA A 131 8.99 -11.98 -3.05
C ALA A 131 7.57 -12.49 -2.80
N LEU A 132 6.54 -11.66 -3.04
CA LEU A 132 5.12 -11.97 -2.84
C LEU A 132 4.42 -12.51 -4.10
N LEU A 133 4.95 -12.22 -5.29
CA LEU A 133 4.35 -12.49 -6.61
C LEU A 133 3.77 -13.90 -6.79
N ASN A 134 4.37 -14.92 -6.19
CA ASN A 134 3.88 -16.31 -6.27
C ASN A 134 3.33 -16.88 -4.95
N LYS A 135 3.20 -16.05 -3.92
CA LYS A 135 2.80 -16.46 -2.57
C LYS A 135 1.42 -15.96 -2.15
N VAL A 136 0.89 -14.96 -2.86
CA VAL A 136 -0.44 -14.40 -2.59
C VAL A 136 -1.34 -14.53 -3.81
N PRO A 137 -2.68 -14.61 -3.64
CA PRO A 137 -3.61 -14.69 -4.76
C PRO A 137 -3.60 -13.43 -5.64
N ALA A 138 -3.54 -12.23 -5.03
CA ALA A 138 -3.46 -10.96 -5.74
C ALA A 138 -2.40 -10.02 -5.13
N LEU A 139 -1.59 -9.40 -5.98
CA LEU A 139 -0.63 -8.37 -5.61
C LEU A 139 -0.94 -7.08 -6.37
N TRP A 140 -1.38 -6.06 -5.65
CA TRP A 140 -1.65 -4.73 -6.17
C TRP A 140 -0.42 -3.85 -6.00
N LEU A 141 0.29 -3.60 -7.09
CA LEU A 141 1.55 -2.86 -7.09
C LEU A 141 1.29 -1.39 -7.42
N LYS A 142 1.49 -0.49 -6.45
CA LYS A 142 1.39 0.94 -6.66
C LYS A 142 2.48 1.39 -7.63
N ASP A 143 2.11 1.99 -8.75
CA ASP A 143 3.07 2.35 -9.80
C ASP A 143 4.01 3.47 -9.37
N TRP A 144 5.31 3.19 -9.43
CA TRP A 144 6.38 4.16 -9.23
C TRP A 144 7.52 3.94 -10.23
N PRO A 145 8.28 4.98 -10.62
CA PRO A 145 9.35 4.80 -11.61
C PRO A 145 10.40 3.74 -11.20
N TYR A 146 10.68 3.58 -9.90
CA TYR A 146 11.61 2.56 -9.40
C TYR A 146 11.10 1.11 -9.50
N ASN A 147 9.78 0.86 -9.55
CA ASN A 147 9.22 -0.49 -9.59
C ASN A 147 8.64 -0.89 -10.96
N ARG A 148 8.72 -0.02 -11.97
CA ARG A 148 8.24 -0.30 -13.35
C ARG A 148 8.99 -1.40 -14.07
N LYS A 149 10.17 -1.78 -13.59
CA LYS A 149 10.92 -2.95 -14.10
C LYS A 149 10.29 -4.28 -13.68
N LEU A 150 9.27 -4.25 -12.82
CA LEU A 150 8.53 -5.46 -12.41
C LEU A 150 7.27 -5.71 -13.25
N PRO A 151 6.98 -6.99 -13.53
CA PRO A 151 7.86 -8.14 -13.33
C PRO A 151 9.06 -8.10 -14.30
N ALA A 152 10.23 -8.62 -13.89
CA ALA A 152 11.41 -8.64 -14.75
C ALA A 152 11.10 -9.44 -16.04
N GLY A 153 11.61 -8.98 -17.18
CA GLY A 153 11.25 -9.46 -18.53
C GLY A 153 11.46 -10.97 -18.79
N LYS A 154 10.96 -11.39 -19.98
CA LYS A 154 10.81 -12.77 -20.50
C LYS A 154 11.75 -13.82 -19.87
N GLY A 155 11.16 -14.85 -19.25
CA GLY A 155 11.85 -16.05 -18.78
C GLY A 155 11.57 -16.40 -17.33
N ALA A 156 11.15 -15.43 -16.52
CA ALA A 156 10.67 -15.75 -15.20
C ALA A 156 9.24 -16.30 -15.28
N ARG A 157 9.01 -17.41 -14.58
CA ARG A 157 7.71 -18.08 -14.45
C ARG A 157 6.79 -17.20 -13.60
N TRP A 158 6.32 -16.11 -14.20
CA TRP A 158 5.39 -15.19 -13.57
C TRP A 158 3.98 -15.59 -13.94
N ASN A 159 3.09 -15.64 -12.95
CA ASN A 159 1.67 -15.57 -13.24
C ASN A 159 1.29 -14.09 -13.39
N ALA A 160 1.55 -13.51 -14.56
CA ALA A 160 1.37 -12.08 -14.83
C ALA A 160 -0.04 -11.58 -14.49
N GLY A 161 -1.06 -12.46 -14.52
CA GLY A 161 -2.43 -12.16 -14.10
C GLY A 161 -2.62 -11.90 -12.60
N ARG A 162 -1.61 -12.13 -11.75
CA ARG A 162 -1.68 -11.88 -10.30
C ARG A 162 -1.11 -10.53 -9.86
N VAL A 163 -0.36 -9.84 -10.74
CA VAL A 163 0.14 -8.47 -10.46
C VAL A 163 -0.77 -7.47 -11.13
N ILE A 164 -1.42 -6.65 -10.32
CA ILE A 164 -2.30 -5.60 -10.79
C ILE A 164 -1.63 -4.28 -10.45
N ARG A 165 -1.09 -3.62 -11.48
CA ARG A 165 -0.44 -2.32 -11.30
C ARG A 165 -1.49 -1.23 -11.35
N PHE A 166 -1.43 -0.30 -10.40
CA PHE A 166 -2.34 0.84 -10.36
C PHE A 166 -1.58 2.14 -10.10
N ARG A 167 -1.97 3.23 -10.76
CA ARG A 167 -1.35 4.55 -10.59
C ARG A 167 -2.03 5.37 -9.51
N ALA A 168 -3.35 5.25 -9.42
CA ALA A 168 -4.19 5.98 -8.49
C ALA A 168 -5.23 5.05 -7.85
N TRP A 169 -5.59 5.30 -6.60
CA TRP A 169 -6.56 4.48 -5.88
C TRP A 169 -7.97 4.50 -6.49
N GLY A 170 -8.32 5.52 -7.28
CA GLY A 170 -9.55 5.52 -8.09
C GLY A 170 -9.60 4.42 -9.15
N GLU A 171 -8.45 3.92 -9.63
CA GLU A 171 -8.41 2.77 -10.55
C GLU A 171 -8.78 1.47 -9.82
N VAL A 172 -8.28 1.31 -8.60
CA VAL A 172 -8.62 0.17 -7.71
C VAL A 172 -10.09 0.22 -7.35
N GLU A 173 -10.59 1.40 -6.98
CA GLU A 173 -12.00 1.58 -6.65
C GLU A 173 -12.92 1.18 -7.81
N LYS A 174 -12.61 1.68 -9.01
CA LYS A 174 -13.36 1.33 -10.21
C LYS A 174 -13.34 -0.18 -10.44
N ALA A 175 -12.18 -0.82 -10.28
CA ALA A 175 -12.08 -2.27 -10.40
C ALA A 175 -12.97 -3.00 -9.38
N VAL A 176 -12.93 -2.61 -8.11
CA VAL A 176 -13.77 -3.17 -7.04
C VAL A 176 -15.25 -3.00 -7.36
N VAL A 177 -15.69 -1.79 -7.69
CA VAL A 177 -17.09 -1.48 -8.03
C VAL A 177 -17.55 -2.26 -9.27
N THR A 178 -16.74 -2.30 -10.34
CA THR A 178 -17.12 -3.03 -11.56
C THR A 178 -17.19 -4.55 -11.36
N SER A 179 -16.40 -5.11 -10.44
CA SER A 179 -16.40 -6.53 -10.12
C SER A 179 -17.55 -6.95 -9.20
N ASN A 180 -18.27 -6.00 -8.60
CA ASN A 180 -19.37 -6.25 -7.68
C ASN A 180 -20.68 -5.61 -8.20
N PRO A 181 -21.62 -6.40 -8.76
CA PRO A 181 -22.85 -5.87 -9.37
C PRO A 181 -23.71 -5.02 -8.45
N ASP A 182 -23.78 -5.37 -7.16
CA ASP A 182 -24.59 -4.65 -6.18
C ASP A 182 -24.00 -3.26 -5.90
N LEU A 183 -22.67 -3.16 -5.74
CA LEU A 183 -21.98 -1.88 -5.61
C LEU A 183 -22.08 -1.04 -6.90
N ALA A 184 -22.00 -1.68 -8.08
CA ALA A 184 -22.16 -1.00 -9.35
C ALA A 184 -23.56 -0.37 -9.48
N ALA A 185 -24.60 -1.02 -8.98
CA ALA A 185 -25.96 -0.47 -8.97
C ALA A 185 -26.10 0.73 -8.02
N ILE A 186 -25.55 0.65 -6.80
CA ILE A 186 -25.60 1.72 -5.80
C ILE A 186 -24.86 2.98 -6.28
N THR A 187 -23.67 2.81 -6.89
CA THR A 187 -22.86 3.93 -7.37
C THR A 187 -23.46 4.64 -8.58
N ARG A 188 -24.11 3.91 -9.51
CA ARG A 188 -24.84 4.52 -10.64
C ARG A 188 -26.01 5.40 -10.15
N GLY A 189 -26.74 4.95 -9.14
CA GLY A 189 -27.86 5.72 -8.56
C GLY A 189 -27.46 6.98 -7.77
N LYS A 190 -26.18 7.14 -7.41
CA LYS A 190 -25.64 8.36 -6.79
C LYS A 190 -25.21 9.42 -7.83
N GLY A 191 -24.77 8.99 -9.02
CA GLY A 191 -24.32 9.91 -10.09
C GLY A 191 -25.45 10.57 -10.90
N GLU A 192 -26.70 10.09 -10.79
CA GLU A 192 -27.87 10.70 -11.44
C GLU A 192 -28.56 11.77 -10.57
N ARG A 193 -28.01 12.09 -9.39
CA ARG A 193 -28.52 13.11 -8.46
C ARG A 193 -27.53 14.25 -8.19
N GLU A 194 -26.70 14.59 -9.17
CA GLU A 194 -25.86 15.81 -9.19
C GLU A 194 -26.20 16.69 -10.38
#